data_AF-A0A0F9AVE4-F1
#
_entry.id   AF-A0A0F9AVE4-F1
#
_cell.length_a   1.000
_cell.length_b   1.000
_cell.length_c   1.000
_cell.angle_alpha   90.00
_cell.angle_beta   90.00
_cell.angle_gamma   90.00
#
_symmetry.space_group_name_H-M   'P 1'
#
loop_
_entity.id
_entity.type
_entity.pdbx_description
1 polymer ?
#
loop_
_entity_poly.entity_id
_entity_poly.type
_entity_poly.pdbx_seq_one_letter_code
_entity_poly.pdbx_strand_id
1 'polypeptide(L)'
;QAVKIYYEAAIEFARRYSTLASNLAKCEENNQRRIELKGISNIMLKFTEDAPNTFYEAVQFIWFSQNIANIIYQRSVLALGRLDQILWPFYKKDILANKLSKGFALELIEELNLKLTWNVTLLPTDFTTVANALGQNLQAITISGMDSEGNDSTNELSYLFLQVYKNIKSLTTNLSIRVHKETPSEFFKEAIKVLGSTSGLAFYNDDIHIPMLKEAGYSLKDARNYVIIGCVEPTGQGNSFSATGRMFMNLPGVLELVLNNGFSKLTNKVDGLQTGNVSEFRTYNEFYEAFTKQLKFNVEKAVKIAQIGDEEAMKYFHHPFISAQLEGCMEKGIDYVRGGAKYNFSSITAYGFSTLTNSLFNIKKVVFEEKLMSLSELVSNLNSNFKENEVFLQRLINKYEKWGNDFDEIDKIAGELWELFCAEVVKHRTLRGGKYSAGAYSMGIHVMEGFFTQPTADGRRAL
;
A
#
# COMPACT_ATOMS: atom_id res chain seq x y z
N GLN A 1 11.35 -15.52 25.06
CA GLN A 1 12.62 -16.13 24.63
C GLN A 1 12.99 -15.76 23.20
N ALA A 2 12.13 -15.99 22.19
CA ALA A 2 12.45 -15.69 20.78
C ALA A 2 12.92 -14.24 20.56
N VAL A 3 12.21 -13.25 21.10
CA VAL A 3 12.63 -11.83 21.04
C VAL A 3 14.06 -11.63 21.53
N LYS A 4 14.46 -12.24 22.66
CA LYS A 4 15.83 -12.11 23.18
C LYS A 4 16.87 -12.61 22.18
N ILE A 5 16.65 -13.78 21.58
CA ILE A 5 17.56 -14.37 20.58
C ILE A 5 17.75 -13.43 19.38
N TYR A 6 16.65 -12.86 18.85
CA TYR A 6 16.71 -11.95 17.72
C TYR A 6 17.44 -10.63 18.07
N TYR A 7 17.21 -10.08 19.27
CA TYR A 7 17.86 -8.84 19.69
C TYR A 7 19.33 -9.06 20.10
N GLU A 8 19.68 -10.21 20.68
CA GLU A 8 21.08 -10.60 20.92
C GLU A 8 21.85 -10.71 19.59
N ALA A 9 21.23 -11.30 18.55
CA ALA A 9 21.82 -11.36 17.22
C ALA A 9 21.96 -9.95 16.58
N ALA A 10 20.96 -9.09 16.72
CA ALA A 10 21.02 -7.70 16.25
C ALA A 10 22.11 -6.88 16.95
N ILE A 11 22.26 -7.06 18.27
CA ILE A 11 23.31 -6.44 19.10
C ILE A 11 24.69 -6.91 18.63
N GLU A 12 24.88 -8.21 18.42
CA GLU A 12 26.16 -8.73 17.94
C GLU A 12 26.48 -8.25 16.52
N PHE A 13 25.46 -8.15 15.66
CA PHE A 13 25.60 -7.58 14.33
C PHE A 13 26.05 -6.11 14.37
N ALA A 14 25.46 -5.29 15.24
CA ALA A 14 25.89 -3.91 15.47
C ALA A 14 27.34 -3.83 15.98
N ARG A 15 27.73 -4.70 16.93
CA ARG A 15 29.09 -4.78 17.48
C ARG A 15 30.15 -5.07 16.41
N ARG A 16 29.82 -5.95 15.45
CA ARG A 16 30.69 -6.22 14.29
C ARG A 16 30.91 -4.97 13.44
N TYR A 17 29.87 -4.19 13.17
CA TYR A 17 30.00 -2.91 12.44
C TYR A 17 30.77 -1.86 13.24
N SER A 18 30.57 -1.78 14.55
CA SER A 18 31.36 -0.90 15.42
C SER A 18 32.86 -1.23 15.33
N THR A 19 33.20 -2.52 15.41
CA THR A 19 34.58 -3.01 15.32
C THR A 19 35.19 -2.75 13.95
N LEU A 20 34.43 -3.01 12.88
CA LEU A 20 34.87 -2.77 11.51
C LEU A 20 35.18 -1.27 11.29
N ALA A 21 34.27 -0.38 11.67
CA ALA A 21 34.47 1.06 11.54
C ALA A 21 35.68 1.55 12.36
N SER A 22 35.88 1.02 13.57
CA SER A 22 37.07 1.31 14.39
C SER A 22 38.36 0.90 13.71
N ASN A 23 38.40 -0.31 13.12
CA ASN A 23 39.58 -0.81 12.42
C ASN A 23 39.88 -0.03 11.14
N LEU A 24 38.85 0.32 10.36
CA LEU A 24 39.00 1.19 9.20
C LEU A 24 39.56 2.56 9.61
N ALA A 25 39.08 3.13 10.73
CA ALA A 25 39.61 4.40 11.23
C ALA A 25 41.10 4.35 11.62
N LYS A 26 41.63 3.20 12.05
CA LYS A 26 43.06 3.07 12.39
C LYS A 26 43.96 3.16 11.16
N CYS A 27 43.48 2.68 10.02
CA CYS A 27 44.24 2.64 8.76
C CYS A 27 43.88 3.79 7.80
N GLU A 28 42.90 4.62 8.14
CA GLU A 28 42.45 5.73 7.30
C GLU A 28 43.46 6.90 7.35
N GLU A 29 43.95 7.33 6.19
CA GLU A 29 44.90 8.44 6.07
C GLU A 29 44.20 9.80 6.12
N ASN A 30 43.01 9.90 5.54
CA ASN A 30 42.24 11.13 5.53
C ASN A 30 41.68 11.43 6.93
N ASN A 31 42.13 12.54 7.54
CA ASN A 31 41.73 12.91 8.91
C ASN A 31 40.22 13.09 9.08
N GLN A 32 39.54 13.68 8.10
CA GLN A 32 38.09 13.90 8.16
C GLN A 32 37.35 12.56 8.11
N ARG A 33 37.72 11.69 7.16
CA ARG A 33 37.14 10.35 7.05
C ARG A 33 37.41 9.50 8.31
N ARG A 34 38.58 9.65 8.91
CA ARG A 34 38.93 8.99 10.16
C ARG A 34 37.98 9.39 11.30
N ILE A 35 37.63 10.67 11.39
CA ILE A 35 36.67 11.18 12.40
C ILE A 35 35.29 10.59 12.16
N GLU A 36 34.82 10.55 10.91
CA GLU A 36 33.54 9.94 10.54
C GLU A 36 33.49 8.46 10.92
N LEU A 37 34.52 7.68 10.60
CA LEU A 37 34.60 6.25 10.91
C LEU A 37 34.60 5.99 12.43
N LYS A 38 35.28 6.84 13.22
CA LYS A 38 35.19 6.79 14.69
C LYS A 38 33.78 7.13 15.17
N GLY A 39 33.13 8.12 14.57
CA GLY A 39 31.73 8.47 14.83
C GLY A 39 30.80 7.27 14.59
N ILE A 40 30.90 6.64 13.43
CA ILE A 40 30.13 5.43 13.08
C ILE A 40 30.41 4.31 14.10
N SER A 41 31.67 4.07 14.45
CA SER A 41 32.05 3.05 15.44
C SER A 41 31.36 3.28 16.79
N ASN A 42 31.36 4.53 17.28
CA ASN A 42 30.73 4.90 18.54
C ASN A 42 29.20 4.77 18.48
N ILE A 43 28.56 5.20 17.39
CA ILE A 43 27.10 5.08 17.22
C ILE A 43 26.68 3.60 17.19
N MET A 44 27.43 2.76 16.47
CA MET A 44 27.16 1.33 16.39
C MET A 44 27.42 0.60 17.72
N LEU A 45 28.40 1.04 18.51
CA LEU A 45 28.58 0.54 19.87
C LEU A 45 27.39 0.94 20.76
N LYS A 46 26.95 2.20 20.65
CA LYS A 46 25.79 2.70 21.40
C LYS A 46 24.52 1.91 21.08
N PHE A 47 24.30 1.50 19.82
CA PHE A 47 23.18 0.62 19.45
C PHE A 47 23.11 -0.67 20.27
N THR A 48 24.24 -1.13 20.82
CA THR A 48 24.30 -2.34 21.65
C THR A 48 23.91 -2.14 23.12
N GLU A 49 23.89 -0.89 23.60
CA GLU A 49 23.84 -0.57 25.02
C GLU A 49 22.74 0.44 25.39
N ASP A 50 22.37 1.36 24.49
CA ASP A 50 21.53 2.51 24.83
C ASP A 50 20.70 3.05 23.63
N ALA A 51 19.69 3.86 23.93
CA ALA A 51 18.85 4.57 22.97
C ALA A 51 19.61 5.73 22.29
N PRO A 52 19.24 6.13 21.05
CA PRO A 52 19.86 7.27 20.40
C PRO A 52 19.51 8.56 21.15
N ASN A 53 20.42 9.55 21.11
CA ASN A 53 20.32 10.82 21.81
C ASN A 53 20.67 12.04 20.95
N THR A 54 21.19 11.80 19.74
CA THR A 54 21.47 12.81 18.71
C THR A 54 20.71 12.49 17.42
N PHE A 55 20.57 13.48 16.54
CA PHE A 55 19.93 13.28 15.24
C PHE A 55 20.67 12.25 14.39
N TYR A 56 22.01 12.30 14.39
CA TYR A 56 22.81 11.33 13.65
C TYR A 56 22.64 9.90 14.20
N GLU A 57 22.65 9.74 15.52
CA GLU A 57 22.35 8.44 16.15
C GLU A 57 20.96 7.94 15.77
N ALA A 58 19.92 8.80 15.82
CA ALA A 58 18.56 8.40 15.49
C ALA A 58 18.40 7.94 14.04
N VAL A 59 18.97 8.68 13.08
CA VAL A 59 18.98 8.30 11.65
C VAL A 59 19.66 6.94 11.45
N GLN A 60 20.82 6.74 12.10
CA GLN A 60 21.57 5.48 12.00
C GLN A 60 20.81 4.30 12.63
N PHE A 61 20.14 4.51 13.77
CA PHE A 61 19.35 3.47 14.44
C PHE A 61 18.14 3.05 13.60
N ILE A 62 17.45 4.02 12.98
CA ILE A 62 16.33 3.76 12.07
C ILE A 62 16.81 2.92 10.89
N TRP A 63 17.85 3.37 10.18
CA TRP A 63 18.39 2.63 9.04
C TRP A 63 18.83 1.21 9.43
N PHE A 64 19.57 1.06 10.52
CA PHE A 64 20.15 -0.23 10.88
C PHE A 64 19.07 -1.23 11.32
N SER A 65 18.10 -0.78 12.12
CA SER A 65 16.95 -1.61 12.53
C SER A 65 16.14 -2.06 11.32
N GLN A 66 15.93 -1.15 10.37
CA GLN A 66 15.23 -1.42 9.13
C GLN A 66 15.99 -2.40 8.23
N ASN A 67 17.31 -2.27 8.14
CA ASN A 67 18.15 -3.18 7.37
C ASN A 67 18.16 -4.60 7.98
N ILE A 68 18.26 -4.72 9.32
CA ILE A 68 18.11 -6.00 10.02
C ILE A 68 16.76 -6.63 9.69
N ALA A 69 15.67 -5.86 9.77
CA ALA A 69 14.34 -6.33 9.46
C ALA A 69 14.23 -6.86 8.01
N ASN A 70 14.79 -6.15 7.04
CA ASN A 70 14.81 -6.58 5.64
C ASN A 70 15.64 -7.85 5.42
N ILE A 71 16.77 -8.01 6.13
CA ILE A 71 17.60 -9.23 6.07
C ILE A 71 16.80 -10.44 6.56
N ILE A 72 16.08 -10.29 7.67
CA ILE A 72 15.34 -11.40 8.29
C ILE A 72 14.04 -11.69 7.51
N TYR A 73 13.35 -10.65 7.06
CA TYR A 73 11.97 -10.73 6.56
C TYR A 73 11.85 -10.23 5.12
N GLN A 74 12.64 -10.79 4.21
CA GLN A 74 12.83 -10.36 2.82
C GLN A 74 11.56 -10.09 1.97
N ARG A 75 10.36 -10.47 2.44
CA ARG A 75 9.07 -10.24 1.77
C ARG A 75 8.08 -9.36 2.54
N SER A 76 8.44 -8.89 3.73
CA SER A 76 7.58 -8.03 4.53
C SER A 76 7.68 -6.59 4.05
N VAL A 77 6.53 -5.92 3.95
CA VAL A 77 6.46 -4.48 3.68
C VAL A 77 6.66 -3.75 5.00
N LEU A 78 7.71 -2.93 5.07
CA LEU A 78 8.13 -2.26 6.29
C LEU A 78 8.22 -0.75 6.04
N ALA A 79 7.18 -0.02 6.44
CA ALA A 79 7.17 1.44 6.37
C ALA A 79 7.98 2.06 7.52
N LEU A 80 8.58 3.22 7.25
CA LEU A 80 9.39 3.95 8.23
C LEU A 80 8.56 4.90 9.10
N GLY A 81 7.31 5.13 8.72
CA GLY A 81 6.38 5.99 9.43
C GLY A 81 6.66 7.49 9.23
N ARG A 82 6.21 8.31 10.19
CA ARG A 82 6.32 9.77 10.14
C ARG A 82 7.71 10.23 10.55
N LEU A 83 8.69 10.09 9.64
CA LEU A 83 10.10 10.34 9.98
C LEU A 83 10.37 11.79 10.37
N ASP A 84 9.66 12.75 9.78
CA ASP A 84 9.75 14.15 10.17
C ASP A 84 9.27 14.40 11.60
N GLN A 85 8.40 13.57 12.17
CA GLN A 85 7.95 13.63 13.56
C GLN A 85 8.85 12.80 14.49
N ILE A 86 9.24 11.59 14.07
CA ILE A 86 10.12 10.69 14.84
C ILE A 86 11.48 11.35 15.09
N LEU A 87 12.03 12.01 14.07
CA LEU A 87 13.35 12.64 14.14
C LEU A 87 13.31 14.06 14.72
N TRP A 88 12.13 14.68 14.81
CA TRP A 88 11.98 16.08 15.24
C TRP A 88 12.61 16.40 16.60
N PRO A 89 12.42 15.58 17.66
CA PRO A 89 12.99 15.88 18.97
C PRO A 89 14.52 15.92 18.94
N PHE A 90 15.14 15.01 18.17
CA PHE A 90 16.59 14.92 18.02
C PHE A 90 17.15 16.09 17.21
N TYR A 91 16.50 16.40 16.07
CA TYR A 91 16.87 17.52 15.21
C TYR A 91 16.80 18.83 15.98
N LYS A 92 15.66 19.14 16.60
CA LYS A 92 15.45 20.39 17.34
C LYS A 92 16.47 20.55 18.46
N LYS A 93 16.73 19.49 19.22
CA LYS A 93 17.70 19.48 20.31
C LYS A 93 19.11 19.81 19.81
N ASP A 94 19.57 19.14 18.75
CA ASP A 94 20.95 19.30 18.27
C ASP A 94 21.17 20.62 17.52
N ILE A 95 20.16 21.13 16.79
CA ILE A 95 20.19 22.47 16.20
C ILE A 95 20.32 23.53 17.29
N LEU A 96 19.47 23.48 18.34
CA LEU A 96 19.51 24.45 19.44
C LEU A 96 20.82 24.40 20.24
N ALA A 97 21.43 23.21 20.34
CA ALA A 97 22.72 23.01 20.99
C ALA A 97 23.93 23.34 20.09
N ASN A 98 23.71 23.80 18.85
CA ASN A 98 24.75 24.01 17.84
C ASN A 98 25.63 22.77 17.58
N LYS A 99 25.06 21.56 17.72
CA LYS A 99 25.72 20.27 17.46
C LYS A 99 25.43 19.71 16.07
N LEU A 100 24.44 20.27 15.39
CA LEU A 100 24.01 19.87 14.06
C LEU A 100 23.86 21.13 13.21
N SER A 101 24.35 21.08 11.97
CA SER A 101 24.03 22.09 10.97
C SER A 101 22.87 21.60 10.09
N LYS A 102 22.09 22.53 9.52
CA LYS A 102 21.01 22.19 8.58
C LYS A 102 21.54 21.44 7.35
N GLY A 103 22.73 21.81 6.87
CA GLY A 103 23.39 21.13 5.75
C GLY A 103 23.78 19.68 6.08
N PHE A 104 24.33 19.44 7.28
CA PHE A 104 24.66 18.06 7.68
C PHE A 104 23.40 17.24 7.97
N ALA A 105 22.33 17.85 8.49
CA ALA A 105 21.04 17.17 8.63
C ALA A 105 20.46 16.75 7.28
N LEU A 106 20.53 17.63 6.27
CA LEU A 106 20.12 17.34 4.90
C LEU A 106 20.92 16.16 4.33
N GLU A 107 22.25 16.20 4.43
CA GLU A 107 23.15 15.13 3.98
C GLU A 107 22.83 13.79 4.63
N LEU A 108 22.56 13.75 5.94
CA LEU A 108 22.17 12.53 6.64
C LEU A 108 20.83 11.95 6.14
N ILE A 109 19.85 12.80 5.82
CA ILE A 109 18.56 12.35 5.28
C ILE A 109 18.72 11.88 3.82
N GLU A 110 19.59 12.52 3.04
CA GLU A 110 19.96 12.08 1.69
C GLU A 110 20.61 10.69 1.73
N GLU A 111 21.59 10.49 2.60
CA GLU A 111 22.24 9.19 2.84
C GLU A 111 21.25 8.12 3.30
N LEU A 112 20.32 8.47 4.20
CA LEU A 112 19.25 7.57 4.60
C LEU A 112 18.42 7.13 3.38
N ASN A 113 17.95 8.07 2.57
CA ASN A 113 17.14 7.77 1.38
C ASN A 113 17.89 6.90 0.38
N LEU A 114 19.17 7.20 0.12
CA LEU A 114 20.01 6.38 -0.75
C LEU A 114 20.10 4.95 -0.23
N LYS A 115 20.43 4.76 1.05
CA LYS A 115 20.55 3.41 1.63
C LYS A 115 19.23 2.64 1.64
N LEU A 116 18.10 3.33 1.83
CA LEU A 116 16.79 2.71 1.78
C LEU A 116 16.45 2.24 0.36
N THR A 117 16.76 3.04 -0.67
CA THR A 117 16.56 2.66 -2.08
C THR A 117 17.17 1.30 -2.42
N TRP A 118 18.34 0.97 -1.86
CA TRP A 118 19.04 -0.29 -2.14
C TRP A 118 18.44 -1.53 -1.46
N ASN A 119 17.50 -1.37 -0.54
CA ASN A 119 16.76 -2.49 0.02
C ASN A 119 15.62 -2.86 -0.93
N VAL A 120 15.91 -3.82 -1.80
CA VAL A 120 14.96 -4.28 -2.81
C VAL A 120 14.40 -5.64 -2.43
N THR A 121 13.07 -5.75 -2.42
CA THR A 121 12.38 -7.04 -2.35
C THR A 121 12.47 -7.74 -3.70
N LEU A 122 13.00 -8.98 -3.70
CA LEU A 122 13.07 -9.83 -4.88
C LEU A 122 11.66 -10.29 -5.29
N LEU A 123 11.32 -10.04 -6.55
CA LEU A 123 10.06 -10.48 -7.15
C LEU A 123 10.26 -11.83 -7.86
N PRO A 124 9.23 -12.70 -7.91
CA PRO A 124 9.21 -13.84 -8.83
C PRO A 124 9.44 -13.37 -10.28
N THR A 125 10.08 -14.19 -11.10
CA THR A 125 10.43 -13.85 -12.50
C THR A 125 9.24 -13.36 -13.32
N ASP A 126 8.06 -13.95 -13.14
CA ASP A 126 6.87 -13.53 -13.89
C ASP A 126 6.38 -12.12 -13.48
N PHE A 127 6.65 -11.70 -12.25
CA PHE A 127 6.32 -10.35 -11.77
C PHE A 127 7.36 -9.30 -12.18
N THR A 128 8.62 -9.68 -12.45
CA THR A 128 9.66 -8.71 -12.81
C THR A 128 9.42 -8.10 -14.20
N THR A 129 8.73 -8.82 -15.08
CA THR A 129 8.40 -8.38 -16.46
C THR A 129 7.31 -7.30 -16.50
N VAL A 130 6.44 -7.25 -15.49
CA VAL A 130 5.27 -6.36 -15.45
C VAL A 130 5.30 -5.30 -14.34
N ALA A 131 6.09 -5.50 -13.30
CA ALA A 131 6.14 -4.61 -12.14
C ALA A 131 7.45 -3.81 -12.11
N ASN A 132 8.57 -4.46 -11.82
CA ASN A 132 9.88 -3.83 -11.85
C ASN A 132 10.98 -4.91 -11.96
N ALA A 133 11.80 -4.79 -13.00
CA ALA A 133 12.90 -5.73 -13.28
C ALA A 133 13.98 -5.74 -12.17
N LEU A 134 14.15 -4.63 -11.46
CA LEU A 134 15.11 -4.50 -10.35
C LEU A 134 14.54 -4.99 -9.01
N GLY A 135 13.25 -5.31 -8.94
CA GLY A 135 12.49 -5.58 -7.72
C GLY A 135 11.81 -4.32 -7.17
N GLN A 136 11.22 -4.40 -5.97
CA GLN A 136 10.44 -3.29 -5.38
C GLN A 136 11.03 -2.77 -4.08
N ASN A 137 11.14 -1.45 -3.97
CA ASN A 137 11.30 -0.75 -2.70
C ASN A 137 9.90 -0.43 -2.15
N LEU A 138 9.59 -0.93 -0.97
CA LEU A 138 8.28 -0.79 -0.33
C LEU A 138 8.37 -0.03 1.02
N GLN A 139 9.38 0.82 1.16
CA GLN A 139 9.77 1.40 2.44
C GLN A 139 9.23 2.82 2.69
N ALA A 140 7.96 3.07 2.36
CA ALA A 140 7.38 4.40 2.36
C ALA A 140 7.72 5.25 3.60
N ILE A 141 8.13 6.50 3.33
CA ILE A 141 8.33 7.55 4.34
C ILE A 141 7.07 8.41 4.36
N THR A 142 6.53 8.69 5.53
CA THR A 142 5.43 9.65 5.69
C THR A 142 5.96 10.96 6.28
N ILE A 143 5.43 12.10 5.83
CA ILE A 143 5.71 13.43 6.40
C ILE A 143 4.45 14.29 6.49
N SER A 144 4.51 15.37 7.29
CA SER A 144 3.43 16.34 7.52
C SER A 144 2.14 15.69 8.06
N GLY A 145 0.98 16.33 7.92
CA GLY A 145 -0.31 15.95 8.47
C GLY A 145 -0.61 16.57 9.84
N MET A 146 -1.59 16.02 10.55
CA MET A 146 -1.97 16.47 11.89
C MET A 146 -1.18 15.77 13.02
N ASP A 147 -0.96 16.45 14.14
CA ASP A 147 -0.48 15.87 15.40
C ASP A 147 -1.62 15.13 16.16
N SER A 148 -1.33 14.60 17.35
CA SER A 148 -2.35 13.92 18.17
C SER A 148 -3.49 14.82 18.63
N GLU A 149 -3.26 16.12 18.72
CA GLU A 149 -4.23 17.12 19.18
C GLU A 149 -5.10 17.64 18.03
N GLY A 150 -4.66 17.45 16.78
CA GLY A 150 -5.34 17.86 15.56
C GLY A 150 -4.78 19.14 14.95
N ASN A 151 -3.62 19.61 15.41
CA ASN A 151 -2.94 20.76 14.82
C ASN A 151 -2.08 20.31 13.64
N ASP A 152 -1.77 21.21 12.72
CA ASP A 152 -0.74 20.96 11.70
C ASP A 152 0.60 20.59 12.36
N SER A 153 1.25 19.56 11.82
CA SER A 153 2.54 19.06 12.32
C SER A 153 3.68 19.27 11.32
N THR A 154 3.47 20.08 10.28
CA THR A 154 4.53 20.44 9.34
C THR A 154 5.65 21.16 10.08
N ASN A 155 6.88 20.70 9.92
CA ASN A 155 8.04 21.25 10.58
C ASN A 155 9.23 21.38 9.61
N GLU A 156 10.37 21.86 10.11
CA GLU A 156 11.54 22.08 9.26
C GLU A 156 12.08 20.78 8.62
N LEU A 157 11.96 19.62 9.29
CA LEU A 157 12.31 18.34 8.68
C LEU A 157 11.37 18.00 7.52
N SER A 158 10.08 18.34 7.59
CA SER A 158 9.15 18.13 6.47
C SER A 158 9.65 18.82 5.19
N TYR A 159 10.19 20.05 5.30
CA TYR A 159 10.81 20.76 4.19
C TYR A 159 12.16 20.16 3.76
N LEU A 160 12.99 19.71 4.71
CA LEU A 160 14.25 19.04 4.38
C LEU A 160 14.00 17.74 3.59
N PHE A 161 12.98 16.96 3.94
CA PHE A 161 12.57 15.81 3.13
C PHE A 161 12.17 16.22 1.71
N LEU A 162 11.41 17.29 1.51
CA LEU A 162 11.15 17.80 0.15
C LEU A 162 12.43 18.17 -0.60
N GLN A 163 13.39 18.80 0.08
CA GLN A 163 14.68 19.17 -0.51
C GLN A 163 15.53 17.94 -0.91
N VAL A 164 15.52 16.87 -0.11
CA VAL A 164 16.21 15.61 -0.41
C VAL A 164 15.73 15.04 -1.74
N TYR A 165 14.42 14.96 -1.94
CA TYR A 165 13.85 14.40 -3.17
C TYR A 165 14.16 15.27 -4.38
N LYS A 166 14.16 16.60 -4.19
CA LYS A 166 14.58 17.57 -5.21
C LYS A 166 16.05 17.45 -5.58
N ASN A 167 16.92 17.10 -4.63
CA ASN A 167 18.35 16.93 -4.86
C ASN A 167 18.67 15.60 -5.54
N ILE A 168 18.12 14.51 -5.01
CA ILE A 168 18.47 13.15 -5.47
C ILE A 168 17.86 12.84 -6.84
N LYS A 169 16.58 13.20 -7.07
CA LYS A 169 15.81 12.96 -8.32
C LYS A 169 15.80 11.54 -8.90
N SER A 170 16.51 10.60 -8.28
CA SER A 170 16.66 9.19 -8.69
C SER A 170 15.56 8.32 -8.08
N LEU A 171 15.62 7.00 -8.31
CA LEU A 171 14.76 6.01 -7.66
C LEU A 171 14.87 6.16 -6.14
N THR A 172 13.94 6.88 -5.54
CA THR A 172 13.88 7.11 -4.11
C THR A 172 12.77 6.27 -3.52
N THR A 173 12.89 5.99 -2.23
CA THR A 173 11.81 5.46 -1.42
C THR A 173 10.56 6.33 -1.59
N ASN A 174 9.35 5.77 -1.68
CA ASN A 174 8.14 6.59 -1.83
C ASN A 174 8.00 7.62 -0.69
N LEU A 175 7.67 8.87 -1.04
CA LEU A 175 7.34 9.92 -0.08
C LEU A 175 5.83 10.15 -0.02
N SER A 176 5.25 9.87 1.13
CA SER A 176 3.85 10.09 1.43
C SER A 176 3.68 11.40 2.20
N ILE A 177 2.99 12.35 1.59
CA ILE A 177 2.78 13.68 2.15
C ILE A 177 1.34 13.75 2.64
N ARG A 178 1.16 13.82 3.95
CA ARG A 178 -0.17 14.03 4.54
C ARG A 178 -0.54 15.51 4.45
N VAL A 179 -1.78 15.79 4.06
CA VAL A 179 -2.34 17.13 3.90
C VAL A 179 -3.72 17.21 4.51
N HIS A 180 -4.09 18.38 5.00
CA HIS A 180 -5.40 18.73 5.54
C HIS A 180 -5.73 20.18 5.21
N LYS A 181 -6.97 20.59 5.48
CA LYS A 181 -7.45 21.95 5.24
C LYS A 181 -6.58 23.08 5.84
N GLU A 182 -5.91 22.86 6.97
CA GLU A 182 -5.05 23.86 7.62
C GLU A 182 -3.55 23.66 7.31
N THR A 183 -3.20 22.80 6.34
CA THR A 183 -1.80 22.61 5.92
C THR A 183 -1.22 23.93 5.42
N PRO A 184 -0.01 24.33 5.85
CA PRO A 184 0.60 25.59 5.42
C PRO A 184 0.67 25.69 3.89
N SER A 185 0.07 26.74 3.34
CA SER A 185 -0.02 26.95 1.88
C SER A 185 1.35 26.91 1.21
N GLU A 186 2.38 27.45 1.87
CA GLU A 186 3.75 27.45 1.35
C GLU A 186 4.38 26.05 1.32
N PHE A 187 4.10 25.20 2.31
CA PHE A 187 4.53 23.79 2.29
C PHE A 187 3.85 23.05 1.14
N PHE A 188 2.53 23.20 1.00
CA PHE A 188 1.78 22.52 -0.04
C PHE A 188 2.24 22.93 -1.45
N LYS A 189 2.49 24.23 -1.68
CA LYS A 189 3.06 24.74 -2.95
C LYS A 189 4.44 24.16 -3.23
N GLU A 190 5.32 24.07 -2.22
CA GLU A 190 6.65 23.48 -2.41
C GLU A 190 6.55 21.98 -2.72
N ALA A 191 5.67 21.24 -2.04
CA ALA A 191 5.42 19.83 -2.32
C ALA A 191 4.94 19.60 -3.76
N ILE A 192 4.04 20.44 -4.28
CA ILE A 192 3.59 20.40 -5.68
C ILE A 192 4.76 20.65 -6.65
N LYS A 193 5.61 21.64 -6.36
CA LYS A 193 6.79 21.92 -7.20
C LYS A 193 7.75 20.73 -7.24
N VAL A 194 7.98 20.09 -6.08
CA VAL A 194 8.84 18.90 -6.02
C VAL A 194 8.20 17.76 -6.81
N LEU A 195 6.91 17.47 -6.61
CA LEU A 195 6.18 16.46 -7.39
C LEU A 195 6.32 16.69 -8.90
N GLY A 196 6.25 17.94 -9.38
CA GLY A 196 6.44 18.27 -10.79
C GLY A 196 7.85 17.99 -11.34
N SER A 197 8.82 17.68 -10.49
CA SER A 197 10.22 17.46 -10.85
C SER A 197 10.79 16.10 -10.42
N THR A 198 9.98 15.25 -9.77
CA THR A 198 10.38 13.96 -9.21
C THR A 198 9.32 12.89 -9.47
N SER A 199 9.67 11.63 -9.21
CA SER A 199 8.73 10.51 -9.15
C SER A 199 8.62 9.99 -7.71
N GLY A 200 7.52 9.28 -7.40
CA GLY A 200 7.37 8.60 -6.10
C GLY A 200 6.81 9.46 -4.95
N LEU A 201 6.23 10.63 -5.24
CA LEU A 201 5.51 11.46 -4.27
C LEU A 201 4.00 11.24 -4.39
N ALA A 202 3.32 11.13 -3.24
CA ALA A 202 1.85 11.02 -3.18
C ALA A 202 1.28 11.86 -2.03
N PHE A 203 0.06 12.39 -2.25
CA PHE A 203 -0.66 13.19 -1.26
C PHE A 203 -1.79 12.38 -0.62
N TYR A 204 -1.95 12.53 0.70
CA TYR A 204 -2.94 11.81 1.49
C TYR A 204 -3.76 12.79 2.32
N ASN A 205 -5.09 12.77 2.13
CA ASN A 205 -5.99 13.73 2.77
C ASN A 205 -6.41 13.26 4.17
N ASP A 206 -5.87 13.89 5.20
CA ASP A 206 -6.18 13.66 6.61
C ASP A 206 -7.67 13.87 6.92
N ASP A 207 -8.34 14.83 6.24
CA ASP A 207 -9.76 15.11 6.43
C ASP A 207 -10.66 13.94 6.01
N ILE A 208 -10.13 13.01 5.20
CA ILE A 208 -10.81 11.77 4.79
C ILE A 208 -10.26 10.55 5.56
N HIS A 209 -8.94 10.42 5.66
CA HIS A 209 -8.32 9.24 6.25
C HIS A 209 -8.54 9.13 7.76
N ILE A 210 -8.52 10.24 8.51
CA ILE A 210 -8.68 10.20 9.96
C ILE A 210 -10.10 9.72 10.35
N PRO A 211 -11.20 10.28 9.79
CA PRO A 211 -12.54 9.73 10.02
C PRO A 211 -12.66 8.26 9.63
N MET A 212 -12.11 7.87 8.47
CA MET A 212 -12.13 6.49 7.99
C MET A 212 -11.44 5.52 8.95
N LEU A 213 -10.25 5.87 9.47
CA LEU A 213 -9.53 5.03 10.43
C LEU A 213 -10.27 4.95 11.78
N LYS A 214 -10.89 6.04 12.22
CA LYS A 214 -11.73 6.03 13.43
C LYS A 214 -12.90 5.07 13.28
N GLU A 215 -13.58 5.10 12.13
CA GLU A 215 -14.67 4.16 11.81
C GLU A 215 -14.19 2.71 11.73
N ALA A 216 -12.98 2.49 11.20
CA ALA A 216 -12.34 1.17 11.18
C ALA A 216 -12.05 0.62 12.59
N GLY A 217 -11.94 1.49 13.60
CA GLY A 217 -11.81 1.13 15.02
C GLY A 217 -10.57 1.68 15.72
N TYR A 218 -9.79 2.54 15.06
CA TYR A 218 -8.67 3.22 15.72
C TYR A 218 -9.17 4.25 16.74
N SER A 219 -8.42 4.44 17.84
CA SER A 219 -8.61 5.62 18.68
C SER A 219 -8.36 6.89 17.85
N LEU A 220 -8.99 8.02 18.20
CA LEU A 220 -8.77 9.28 17.48
C LEU A 220 -7.29 9.69 17.47
N LYS A 221 -6.59 9.46 18.59
CA LYS A 221 -5.16 9.74 18.73
C LYS A 221 -4.33 8.91 17.75
N ASP A 222 -4.61 7.62 17.65
CA ASP A 222 -3.86 6.72 16.75
C ASP A 222 -4.24 6.96 15.28
N ALA A 223 -5.51 7.26 15.00
CA ALA A 223 -5.99 7.65 13.68
C ALA A 223 -5.32 8.93 13.19
N ARG A 224 -5.14 9.95 14.04
CA ARG A 224 -4.39 11.17 13.70
C ARG A 224 -2.90 10.91 13.47
N ASN A 225 -2.35 9.88 14.09
CA ASN A 225 -0.95 9.52 13.93
C ASN A 225 -0.71 8.42 12.87
N TYR A 226 -1.59 8.31 11.88
CA TYR A 226 -1.46 7.31 10.84
C TYR A 226 -0.26 7.57 9.92
N VAL A 227 0.21 6.49 9.29
CA VAL A 227 1.26 6.46 8.29
C VAL A 227 0.75 5.75 7.05
N ILE A 228 1.48 5.90 5.95
CA ILE A 228 1.24 5.08 4.75
C ILE A 228 2.22 3.91 4.76
N ILE A 229 1.67 2.71 4.55
CA ILE A 229 2.45 1.50 4.32
C ILE A 229 2.36 1.09 2.84
N GLY A 230 3.49 0.65 2.27
CA GLY A 230 3.55 0.17 0.90
C GLY A 230 3.26 1.27 -0.12
N CYS A 231 2.09 1.17 -0.76
CA CYS A 231 1.70 2.04 -1.86
C CYS A 231 0.88 3.23 -1.36
N VAL A 232 -0.28 2.94 -0.74
CA VAL A 232 -1.32 3.94 -0.42
C VAL A 232 -2.07 3.65 0.87
N GLU A 233 -1.69 2.60 1.60
CA GLU A 233 -2.52 2.06 2.67
C GLU A 233 -2.32 2.82 4.00
N PRO A 234 -3.35 3.48 4.56
CA PRO A 234 -3.23 4.14 5.84
C PRO A 234 -3.30 3.13 6.99
N THR A 235 -2.32 3.20 7.89
CA THR A 235 -2.22 2.33 9.07
C THR A 235 -1.72 3.10 10.28
N GLY A 236 -1.98 2.62 11.49
CA GLY A 236 -1.41 3.22 12.70
C GLY A 236 0.11 3.07 12.77
N GLN A 237 0.80 4.08 13.30
CA GLN A 237 2.25 4.08 13.47
C GLN A 237 2.67 3.24 14.69
N GLY A 238 3.40 2.15 14.45
CA GLY A 238 4.03 1.34 15.52
C GLY A 238 3.05 0.55 16.40
N ASN A 239 1.77 0.47 16.02
CA ASN A 239 0.73 -0.15 16.85
C ASN A 239 -0.25 -1.02 16.05
N SER A 240 -0.03 -1.16 14.75
CA SER A 240 -0.95 -1.85 13.87
C SER A 240 -0.24 -2.86 12.99
N PHE A 241 -0.84 -4.05 12.88
CA PHE A 241 -0.55 -4.98 11.81
C PHE A 241 -1.73 -5.01 10.84
N SER A 242 -1.61 -4.21 9.78
CA SER A 242 -2.54 -4.19 8.66
C SER A 242 -1.98 -5.09 7.56
N ALA A 243 -2.46 -6.33 7.45
CA ALA A 243 -2.07 -7.23 6.37
C ALA A 243 -2.69 -6.75 5.04
N THR A 244 -2.04 -5.77 4.42
CA THR A 244 -2.51 -5.12 3.19
C THR A 244 -2.33 -6.04 2.00
N GLY A 245 -3.23 -5.94 1.03
CA GLY A 245 -3.20 -6.74 -0.19
C GLY A 245 -3.28 -8.25 0.08
N ARG A 246 -4.02 -8.68 1.12
CA ARG A 246 -4.01 -10.10 1.52
C ARG A 246 -4.58 -10.99 0.42
N MET A 247 -5.61 -10.51 -0.25
CA MET A 247 -6.13 -11.08 -1.48
C MET A 247 -6.51 -9.95 -2.43
N PHE A 248 -6.26 -10.17 -3.72
CA PHE A 248 -6.66 -9.26 -4.78
C PHE A 248 -7.83 -9.87 -5.57
N MET A 249 -8.76 -9.02 -6.02
CA MET A 249 -9.97 -9.42 -6.74
C MET A 249 -10.10 -8.72 -8.09
N ASN A 250 -10.24 -9.52 -9.14
CA ASN A 250 -10.57 -9.09 -10.49
C ASN A 250 -12.06 -8.75 -10.60
N LEU A 251 -12.42 -7.48 -10.46
CA LEU A 251 -13.82 -7.06 -10.54
C LEU A 251 -14.44 -7.31 -11.93
N PRO A 252 -13.76 -7.03 -13.07
CA PRO A 252 -14.22 -7.46 -14.38
C PRO A 252 -14.43 -8.99 -14.51
N GLY A 253 -13.57 -9.80 -13.88
CA GLY A 253 -13.74 -11.25 -13.83
C GLY A 253 -15.01 -11.70 -13.12
N VAL A 254 -15.48 -10.95 -12.11
CA VAL A 254 -16.78 -11.21 -11.46
C VAL A 254 -17.94 -11.03 -12.45
N LEU A 255 -17.87 -10.00 -13.29
CA LEU A 255 -18.85 -9.76 -14.34
C LEU A 255 -18.82 -10.87 -15.41
N GLU A 256 -17.63 -11.34 -15.81
CA GLU A 256 -17.49 -12.48 -16.71
C GLU A 256 -18.24 -13.72 -16.19
N LEU A 257 -18.12 -14.01 -14.89
CA LEU A 257 -18.82 -15.14 -14.28
C LEU A 257 -20.34 -15.01 -14.41
N VAL A 258 -20.91 -13.82 -14.25
CA VAL A 258 -22.36 -13.59 -14.42
C VAL A 258 -22.77 -13.81 -15.87
N LEU A 259 -22.00 -13.26 -16.81
CA LEU A 259 -22.27 -13.37 -18.25
C LEU A 259 -22.17 -14.82 -18.77
N ASN A 260 -21.42 -15.67 -18.07
CA ASN A 260 -21.22 -17.09 -18.39
C ASN A 260 -21.88 -18.04 -17.38
N ASN A 261 -22.85 -17.56 -16.58
CA ASN A 261 -23.60 -18.35 -15.61
C ASN A 261 -22.71 -19.22 -14.68
N GLY A 262 -21.65 -18.60 -14.16
CA GLY A 262 -20.68 -19.18 -13.22
C GLY A 262 -19.45 -19.81 -13.87
N PHE A 263 -19.41 -19.97 -15.19
CA PHE A 263 -18.27 -20.55 -15.89
C PHE A 263 -17.14 -19.53 -16.08
N SER A 264 -15.93 -19.89 -15.65
CA SER A 264 -14.70 -19.12 -15.89
C SER A 264 -13.94 -19.68 -17.08
N LYS A 265 -13.63 -18.82 -18.05
CA LYS A 265 -12.78 -19.24 -19.19
C LYS A 265 -11.31 -19.42 -18.79
N LEU A 266 -10.86 -18.74 -17.73
CA LEU A 266 -9.51 -18.87 -17.23
C LEU A 266 -9.22 -20.28 -16.72
N THR A 267 -10.16 -20.87 -15.97
CA THR A 267 -9.99 -22.18 -15.34
C THR A 267 -10.68 -23.31 -16.09
N ASN A 268 -11.52 -22.99 -17.08
CA ASN A 268 -12.41 -23.92 -17.79
C ASN A 268 -13.32 -24.71 -16.85
N LYS A 269 -13.79 -24.08 -15.77
CA LYS A 269 -14.65 -24.68 -14.74
C LYS A 269 -15.74 -23.71 -14.30
N VAL A 270 -16.77 -24.25 -13.65
CA VAL A 270 -17.76 -23.44 -12.93
C VAL A 270 -17.15 -23.02 -11.60
N ASP A 271 -16.64 -21.79 -11.55
CA ASP A 271 -15.98 -21.19 -10.39
C ASP A 271 -16.82 -20.13 -9.68
N GLY A 272 -17.87 -19.66 -10.34
CA GLY A 272 -18.87 -18.73 -9.82
C GLY A 272 -20.20 -19.41 -9.44
N LEU A 273 -21.19 -18.58 -9.14
CA LEU A 273 -22.56 -19.01 -8.94
C LEU A 273 -23.27 -19.14 -10.28
N GLN A 274 -24.21 -20.08 -10.37
CA GLN A 274 -25.14 -20.15 -11.49
C GLN A 274 -26.29 -19.16 -11.23
N THR A 275 -26.06 -17.87 -11.53
CA THR A 275 -27.00 -16.77 -11.23
C THR A 275 -28.16 -16.63 -12.21
N GLY A 276 -28.26 -17.51 -13.20
CA GLY A 276 -29.26 -17.46 -14.28
C GLY A 276 -28.60 -17.27 -15.64
N ASN A 277 -29.25 -17.74 -16.70
CA ASN A 277 -28.73 -17.57 -18.05
C ASN A 277 -28.97 -16.14 -18.54
N VAL A 278 -28.06 -15.60 -19.34
CA VAL A 278 -28.16 -14.23 -19.85
C VAL A 278 -29.42 -13.96 -20.69
N SER A 279 -30.02 -14.99 -21.27
CA SER A 279 -31.30 -14.92 -21.99
C SER A 279 -32.53 -14.77 -21.09
N GLU A 280 -32.38 -14.98 -19.77
CA GLU A 280 -33.47 -14.94 -18.80
C GLU A 280 -33.66 -13.54 -18.21
N PHE A 281 -32.60 -12.71 -18.14
CA PHE A 281 -32.69 -11.35 -17.61
C PHE A 281 -33.52 -10.44 -18.52
N ARG A 282 -34.63 -9.91 -17.99
CA ARG A 282 -35.55 -9.01 -18.69
C ARG A 282 -35.31 -7.55 -18.36
N THR A 283 -34.76 -7.26 -17.18
CA THR A 283 -34.46 -5.90 -16.73
C THR A 283 -33.00 -5.76 -16.28
N TYR A 284 -32.49 -4.53 -16.32
CA TYR A 284 -31.15 -4.24 -15.80
C TYR A 284 -31.04 -4.58 -14.30
N ASN A 285 -32.11 -4.38 -13.54
CA ASN A 285 -32.12 -4.68 -12.10
C ASN A 285 -31.96 -6.18 -11.84
N GLU A 286 -32.65 -7.05 -12.58
CA GLU A 286 -32.46 -8.51 -12.46
C GLU A 286 -31.02 -8.93 -12.78
N PHE A 287 -30.43 -8.34 -13.81
CA PHE A 287 -29.03 -8.56 -14.18
C PHE A 287 -28.06 -8.05 -13.09
N TYR A 288 -28.30 -6.85 -12.56
CA TYR A 288 -27.48 -6.26 -11.51
C TYR A 288 -27.60 -7.01 -10.17
N GLU A 289 -28.77 -7.58 -9.87
CA GLU A 289 -28.97 -8.48 -8.74
C GLU A 289 -28.18 -9.78 -8.89
N ALA A 290 -28.11 -10.35 -10.10
CA ALA A 290 -27.26 -11.49 -10.40
C ALA A 290 -25.77 -11.14 -10.19
N PHE A 291 -25.32 -9.99 -10.70
CA PHE A 291 -23.98 -9.47 -10.43
C PHE A 291 -23.71 -9.28 -8.94
N THR A 292 -24.65 -8.71 -8.21
CA THR A 292 -24.55 -8.49 -6.76
C THR A 292 -24.37 -9.82 -6.02
N LYS A 293 -25.15 -10.85 -6.36
CA LYS A 293 -25.00 -12.21 -5.78
C LYS A 293 -23.62 -12.79 -6.06
N GLN A 294 -23.14 -12.66 -7.30
CA GLN A 294 -21.83 -13.14 -7.71
C GLN A 294 -20.70 -12.42 -6.94
N LEU A 295 -20.75 -11.08 -6.87
CA LEU A 295 -19.75 -10.29 -6.15
C LEU A 295 -19.65 -10.70 -4.68
N LYS A 296 -20.79 -10.88 -4.01
CA LYS A 296 -20.82 -11.33 -2.61
C LYS A 296 -20.17 -12.69 -2.41
N PHE A 297 -20.50 -13.64 -3.28
CA PHE A 297 -19.87 -14.95 -3.28
C PHE A 297 -18.35 -14.88 -3.48
N ASN A 298 -17.89 -14.05 -4.42
CA ASN A 298 -16.46 -13.87 -4.69
C ASN A 298 -15.72 -13.21 -3.50
N VAL A 299 -16.33 -12.23 -2.83
CA VAL A 299 -15.77 -11.62 -1.61
C VAL A 299 -15.64 -12.66 -0.50
N GLU A 300 -16.68 -13.45 -0.24
CA GLU A 300 -16.65 -14.50 0.77
C GLU A 300 -15.55 -15.54 0.48
N LYS A 301 -15.42 -15.95 -0.80
CA LYS A 301 -14.37 -16.89 -1.24
C LYS A 301 -12.97 -16.29 -1.09
N ALA A 302 -12.79 -15.01 -1.44
CA ALA A 302 -11.51 -14.32 -1.27
C ALA A 302 -11.10 -14.24 0.21
N VAL A 303 -12.05 -13.96 1.11
CA VAL A 303 -11.81 -13.96 2.55
C VAL A 303 -11.40 -15.35 3.06
N LYS A 304 -12.09 -16.41 2.63
CA LYS A 304 -11.72 -17.78 3.03
C LYS A 304 -10.30 -18.14 2.59
N ILE A 305 -9.93 -17.79 1.35
CA ILE A 305 -8.55 -18.01 0.84
C ILE A 305 -7.54 -17.20 1.65
N ALA A 306 -7.83 -15.93 1.95
CA ALA A 306 -7.00 -15.08 2.79
C ALA A 306 -6.76 -15.70 4.18
N GLN A 307 -7.82 -16.24 4.79
CA GLN A 307 -7.76 -16.86 6.12
C GLN A 307 -6.92 -18.14 6.12
N ILE A 308 -7.03 -18.99 5.09
CA ILE A 308 -6.17 -20.19 4.96
C ILE A 308 -4.69 -19.79 4.94
N GLY A 309 -4.34 -18.75 4.18
CA GLY A 309 -2.99 -18.23 4.20
C GLY A 309 -2.56 -17.70 5.57
N ASP A 310 -3.49 -17.09 6.31
CA ASP A 310 -3.23 -16.53 7.64
C ASP A 310 -2.97 -17.63 8.67
N GLU A 311 -3.70 -18.75 8.60
CA GLU A 311 -3.45 -19.92 9.45
C GLU A 311 -2.03 -20.46 9.27
N GLU A 312 -1.55 -20.56 8.04
CA GLU A 312 -0.19 -21.01 7.74
C GLU A 312 0.86 -19.99 8.23
N ALA A 313 0.61 -18.70 8.01
CA ALA A 313 1.47 -17.63 8.54
C ALA A 313 1.58 -17.69 10.08
N MET A 314 0.46 -17.89 10.76
CA MET A 314 0.37 -18.00 12.22
C MET A 314 1.09 -19.22 12.79
N LYS A 315 1.25 -20.30 12.02
CA LYS A 315 1.98 -21.51 12.44
C LYS A 315 3.48 -21.38 12.23
N TYR A 316 3.90 -20.88 11.08
CA TYR A 316 5.28 -21.06 10.60
C TYR A 316 6.10 -19.77 10.49
N PHE A 317 5.46 -18.60 10.39
CA PHE A 317 6.12 -17.35 10.02
C PHE A 317 6.03 -16.31 11.13
N HIS A 318 6.55 -16.62 12.32
CA HIS A 318 6.65 -15.66 13.42
C HIS A 318 7.73 -14.61 13.16
N HIS A 319 7.51 -13.38 13.60
CA HIS A 319 8.41 -12.25 13.38
C HIS A 319 8.82 -11.54 14.69
N PRO A 320 9.58 -12.19 15.59
CA PRO A 320 9.85 -11.66 16.93
C PRO A 320 10.57 -10.32 16.95
N PHE A 321 11.44 -10.04 15.96
CA PHE A 321 12.19 -8.79 15.91
C PHE A 321 11.27 -7.58 15.72
N ILE A 322 10.29 -7.68 14.81
CA ILE A 322 9.27 -6.64 14.56
C ILE A 322 8.22 -6.63 15.66
N SER A 323 7.78 -7.81 16.13
CA SER A 323 6.80 -7.90 17.22
C SER A 323 7.25 -7.11 18.45
N ALA A 324 8.55 -7.10 18.78
CA ALA A 324 9.07 -6.31 19.88
C ALA A 324 8.98 -4.78 19.70
N GLN A 325 8.74 -4.31 18.48
CA GLN A 325 8.64 -2.89 18.12
C GLN A 325 7.19 -2.43 17.92
N LEU A 326 6.22 -3.34 18.03
CA LEU A 326 4.79 -3.06 17.86
C LEU A 326 4.07 -3.06 19.21
N GLU A 327 3.37 -1.97 19.51
CA GLU A 327 2.51 -1.84 20.70
C GLU A 327 1.52 -3.01 20.77
N GLY A 328 1.44 -3.66 21.93
CA GLY A 328 0.55 -4.79 22.23
C GLY A 328 1.25 -6.15 22.20
N CYS A 329 2.25 -6.35 21.36
CA CYS A 329 2.88 -7.66 21.18
C CYS A 329 3.68 -8.08 22.42
N MET A 330 4.49 -7.18 22.98
CA MET A 330 5.32 -7.46 24.15
C MET A 330 4.47 -7.61 25.41
N GLU A 331 3.44 -6.78 25.57
CA GLU A 331 2.51 -6.79 26.69
C GLU A 331 1.71 -8.09 26.74
N LYS A 332 1.31 -8.61 25.57
CA LYS A 332 0.56 -9.87 25.45
C LYS A 332 1.47 -11.11 25.39
N GLY A 333 2.75 -10.93 25.05
CA GLY A 333 3.66 -12.05 24.75
C GLY A 333 3.26 -12.83 23.48
N ILE A 334 2.61 -12.16 22.52
CA ILE A 334 2.07 -12.76 21.29
C ILE A 334 2.70 -12.07 20.08
N ASP A 335 3.14 -12.86 19.10
CA ASP A 335 3.69 -12.33 17.84
C ASP A 335 2.62 -11.60 17.02
N TYR A 336 3.00 -10.56 16.26
CA TYR A 336 2.04 -9.76 15.51
C TYR A 336 1.26 -10.61 14.49
N VAL A 337 1.86 -11.63 13.87
CA VAL A 337 1.15 -12.48 12.89
C VAL A 337 0.01 -13.26 13.55
N ARG A 338 0.11 -13.46 14.88
CA ARG A 338 -0.90 -14.13 15.72
C ARG A 338 -1.87 -13.17 16.41
N GLY A 339 -1.85 -11.88 16.07
CA GLY A 339 -2.75 -10.88 16.65
C GLY A 339 -2.17 -10.15 17.87
N GLY A 340 -0.84 -10.16 18.04
CA GLY A 340 -0.16 -9.47 19.13
C GLY A 340 -0.36 -7.95 19.11
N ALA A 341 -0.37 -7.33 17.93
CA ALA A 341 -0.47 -5.88 17.79
C ALA A 341 -1.74 -5.31 18.44
N LYS A 342 -1.71 -4.03 18.84
CA LYS A 342 -2.87 -3.32 19.38
C LYS A 342 -4.03 -3.31 18.39
N TYR A 343 -3.74 -3.01 17.12
CA TYR A 343 -4.70 -3.09 16.03
C TYR A 343 -4.30 -4.16 15.03
N ASN A 344 -5.27 -4.94 14.55
CA ASN A 344 -5.05 -6.01 13.58
C ASN A 344 -6.08 -5.88 12.46
N PHE A 345 -5.62 -5.76 11.22
CA PHE A 345 -6.48 -5.66 10.06
C PHE A 345 -5.99 -6.58 8.94
N SER A 346 -6.83 -6.75 7.93
CA SER A 346 -6.48 -7.37 6.67
C SER A 346 -7.29 -6.71 5.57
N SER A 347 -6.81 -6.71 4.33
CA SER A 347 -7.61 -6.15 3.23
C SER A 347 -7.93 -7.14 2.14
N ILE A 348 -9.09 -6.93 1.51
CA ILE A 348 -9.42 -7.46 0.19
C ILE A 348 -9.32 -6.29 -0.78
N THR A 349 -8.42 -6.40 -1.74
CA THR A 349 -8.11 -5.32 -2.68
C THR A 349 -8.72 -5.61 -4.04
N ALA A 350 -9.46 -4.66 -4.59
CA ALA A 350 -10.04 -4.75 -5.92
C ALA A 350 -9.16 -4.08 -6.97
N TYR A 351 -9.24 -4.59 -8.21
CA TYR A 351 -8.72 -3.95 -9.42
C TYR A 351 -9.73 -4.02 -10.57
N GLY A 352 -9.50 -3.23 -11.61
CA GLY A 352 -10.39 -3.13 -12.76
C GLY A 352 -11.73 -2.43 -12.47
N PHE A 353 -11.78 -1.59 -11.44
CA PHE A 353 -12.99 -0.90 -11.02
C PHE A 353 -13.59 -0.01 -12.12
N SER A 354 -12.74 0.75 -12.84
CA SER A 354 -13.17 1.57 -13.98
C SER A 354 -13.71 0.72 -15.13
N THR A 355 -13.01 -0.37 -15.50
CA THR A 355 -13.44 -1.34 -16.52
C THR A 355 -14.79 -1.95 -16.16
N LEU A 356 -14.99 -2.36 -14.91
CA LEU A 356 -16.26 -2.91 -14.46
C LEU A 356 -17.39 -1.86 -14.53
N THR A 357 -17.15 -0.67 -13.99
CA THR A 357 -18.13 0.44 -13.97
C THR A 357 -18.58 0.78 -15.38
N ASN A 358 -17.63 1.03 -16.28
CA ASN A 358 -17.91 1.33 -17.69
C ASN A 358 -18.62 0.17 -18.39
N SER A 359 -18.28 -1.08 -18.07
CA SER A 359 -18.94 -2.26 -18.64
C SER A 359 -20.40 -2.38 -18.20
N LEU A 360 -20.68 -2.20 -16.90
CA LEU A 360 -22.04 -2.24 -16.37
C LEU A 360 -22.91 -1.11 -16.94
N PHE A 361 -22.34 0.09 -17.09
CA PHE A 361 -23.01 1.21 -17.73
C PHE A 361 -23.32 0.95 -19.21
N ASN A 362 -22.32 0.48 -19.98
CA ASN A 362 -22.52 0.13 -21.38
C ASN A 362 -23.57 -0.96 -21.57
N ILE A 363 -23.59 -1.99 -20.71
CA ILE A 363 -24.63 -3.04 -20.71
C ILE A 363 -26.01 -2.43 -20.48
N LYS A 364 -26.15 -1.55 -19.46
CA LYS A 364 -27.40 -0.83 -19.17
C LYS A 364 -27.91 -0.09 -20.41
N LYS A 365 -27.05 0.71 -21.04
CA LYS A 365 -27.39 1.50 -22.23
C LYS A 365 -27.74 0.63 -23.43
N VAL A 366 -26.84 -0.25 -23.85
CA VAL A 366 -26.98 -1.02 -25.09
C VAL A 366 -28.13 -2.02 -25.05
N VAL A 367 -28.24 -2.76 -23.95
CA VAL A 367 -29.12 -3.93 -23.86
C VAL A 367 -30.49 -3.56 -23.31
N PHE A 368 -30.54 -2.77 -22.23
CA PHE A 368 -31.77 -2.57 -21.46
C PHE A 368 -32.49 -1.26 -21.80
N GLU A 369 -31.76 -0.18 -22.10
CA GLU A 369 -32.35 1.11 -22.44
C GLU A 369 -32.56 1.29 -23.95
N GLU A 370 -31.48 1.27 -24.74
CA GLU A 370 -31.53 1.46 -26.20
C GLU A 370 -31.99 0.19 -26.94
N LYS A 371 -31.87 -0.98 -26.30
CA LYS A 371 -32.27 -2.30 -26.84
C LYS A 371 -31.70 -2.58 -28.24
N LEU A 372 -30.43 -2.22 -28.47
CA LEU A 372 -29.75 -2.42 -29.75
C LEU A 372 -29.47 -3.90 -30.04
N MET A 373 -29.35 -4.70 -28.97
CA MET A 373 -29.14 -6.14 -29.02
C MET A 373 -29.55 -6.77 -27.69
N SER A 374 -29.80 -8.07 -27.70
CA SER A 374 -29.98 -8.87 -26.49
C SER A 374 -28.66 -9.05 -25.72
N LEU A 375 -28.76 -9.40 -24.44
CA LEU A 375 -27.58 -9.71 -23.63
C LEU A 375 -26.82 -10.93 -24.19
N SER A 376 -27.52 -11.92 -24.74
CA SER A 376 -26.90 -13.08 -25.40
C SER A 376 -26.07 -12.68 -26.63
N GLU A 377 -26.56 -11.75 -27.44
CA GLU A 377 -25.81 -11.21 -28.58
C GLU A 377 -24.58 -10.43 -28.12
N LEU A 378 -24.70 -9.61 -27.06
CA LEU A 378 -23.54 -8.95 -26.46
C LEU A 378 -22.49 -9.97 -26.01
N VAL A 379 -22.89 -11.02 -25.28
CA VAL A 379 -21.98 -12.10 -24.86
C VAL A 379 -21.33 -12.79 -26.05
N SER A 380 -22.05 -13.00 -27.15
CA SER A 380 -21.47 -13.54 -28.40
C SER A 380 -20.38 -12.62 -28.97
N ASN A 381 -20.61 -11.30 -28.98
CA ASN A 381 -19.61 -10.31 -29.41
C ASN A 381 -18.36 -10.31 -28.50
N LEU A 382 -18.55 -10.43 -27.18
CA LEU A 382 -17.44 -10.54 -26.23
C LEU A 382 -16.66 -11.85 -26.45
N ASN A 383 -17.36 -12.97 -26.64
CA ASN A 383 -16.76 -14.29 -26.84
C ASN A 383 -15.95 -14.37 -28.14
N SER A 384 -16.34 -13.62 -29.17
CA SER A 384 -15.59 -13.52 -30.43
C SER A 384 -14.49 -12.46 -30.41
N ASN A 385 -14.24 -11.79 -29.27
CA ASN A 385 -13.32 -10.66 -29.14
C ASN A 385 -13.61 -9.56 -30.19
N PHE A 386 -14.90 -9.31 -30.45
CA PHE A 386 -15.39 -8.31 -31.40
C PHE A 386 -14.96 -8.51 -32.88
N LYS A 387 -14.46 -9.70 -33.27
CA LYS A 387 -13.84 -9.95 -34.59
C LYS A 387 -14.67 -9.52 -35.80
N GLU A 388 -15.99 -9.57 -35.72
CA GLU A 388 -16.89 -9.27 -36.84
C GLU A 388 -17.77 -8.03 -36.60
N ASN A 389 -17.52 -7.27 -35.53
CA ASN A 389 -18.39 -6.16 -35.14
C ASN A 389 -17.63 -4.94 -34.67
N GLU A 390 -16.71 -4.47 -35.51
CA GLU A 390 -15.90 -3.28 -35.24
C GLU A 390 -16.75 -2.03 -35.02
N VAL A 391 -17.85 -1.87 -35.77
CA VAL A 391 -18.77 -0.73 -35.60
C VAL A 391 -19.37 -0.71 -34.20
N PHE A 392 -19.79 -1.87 -33.68
CA PHE A 392 -20.29 -1.97 -32.32
C PHE A 392 -19.20 -1.72 -31.27
N LEU A 393 -17.99 -2.24 -31.48
CA LEU A 393 -16.86 -1.95 -30.61
C LEU A 393 -16.58 -0.44 -30.53
N GLN A 394 -16.50 0.23 -31.67
CA GLN A 394 -16.31 1.69 -31.72
C GLN A 394 -17.46 2.44 -31.05
N ARG A 395 -18.69 1.91 -31.11
CA ARG A 395 -19.81 2.47 -30.35
C ARG A 395 -19.60 2.33 -28.84
N LEU A 396 -19.20 1.15 -28.35
CA LEU A 396 -18.93 0.92 -26.93
C LEU A 396 -17.84 1.86 -26.39
N ILE A 397 -16.81 2.14 -27.20
CA ILE A 397 -15.68 2.99 -26.82
C ILE A 397 -16.06 4.46 -26.84
N ASN A 398 -16.70 4.94 -27.93
CA ASN A 398 -16.80 6.37 -28.21
C ASN A 398 -18.18 6.98 -27.94
N LYS A 399 -19.26 6.19 -27.93
CA LYS A 399 -20.62 6.74 -27.84
C LYS A 399 -21.09 6.94 -26.39
N TYR A 400 -20.69 6.06 -25.49
CA TYR A 400 -21.19 6.06 -24.11
C TYR A 400 -20.20 6.76 -23.18
N GLU A 401 -20.76 7.45 -22.18
CA GLU A 401 -20.02 8.10 -21.10
C GLU A 401 -19.08 7.12 -20.38
N LYS A 402 -17.98 7.65 -19.84
CA LYS A 402 -16.96 6.90 -19.11
C LYS A 402 -16.77 7.51 -17.74
N TRP A 403 -16.63 6.65 -16.73
CA TRP A 403 -16.39 7.06 -15.36
C TRP A 403 -15.11 7.91 -15.27
N GLY A 404 -15.16 8.97 -14.47
CA GLY A 404 -14.08 9.94 -14.33
C GLY A 404 -14.18 11.16 -15.27
N ASN A 405 -15.33 11.39 -15.89
CA ASN A 405 -15.60 12.57 -16.74
C ASN A 405 -16.76 13.45 -16.22
N ASP A 406 -17.10 13.34 -14.93
CA ASP A 406 -18.15 14.16 -14.26
C ASP A 406 -19.53 13.99 -14.90
N PHE A 407 -19.96 12.73 -15.02
CA PHE A 407 -21.26 12.36 -15.57
C PHE A 407 -22.08 11.65 -14.50
N ASP A 408 -23.10 12.34 -13.99
CA ASP A 408 -23.90 11.92 -12.83
C ASP A 408 -24.38 10.47 -12.88
N GLU A 409 -24.83 9.99 -14.04
CA GLU A 409 -25.43 8.66 -14.16
C GLU A 409 -24.40 7.55 -13.93
N ILE A 410 -23.23 7.63 -14.59
CA ILE A 410 -22.17 6.62 -14.43
C ILE A 410 -21.42 6.80 -13.11
N ASP A 411 -21.28 8.03 -12.61
CA ASP A 411 -20.66 8.32 -11.32
C ASP A 411 -21.51 7.78 -10.16
N LYS A 412 -22.84 7.83 -10.27
CA LYS A 412 -23.75 7.17 -9.33
C LYS A 412 -23.57 5.65 -9.31
N ILE A 413 -23.46 5.01 -10.48
CA ILE A 413 -23.20 3.55 -10.57
C ILE A 413 -21.87 3.21 -9.91
N ALA A 414 -20.84 4.02 -10.13
CA ALA A 414 -19.54 3.83 -9.48
C ALA A 414 -19.67 3.91 -7.95
N GLY A 415 -20.36 4.93 -7.43
CA GLY A 415 -20.61 5.09 -5.99
C GLY A 415 -21.32 3.88 -5.38
N GLU A 416 -22.44 3.46 -5.97
CA GLU A 416 -23.23 2.31 -5.50
C GLU A 416 -22.43 0.99 -5.56
N LEU A 417 -21.64 0.80 -6.62
CA LEU A 417 -20.80 -0.39 -6.77
C LEU A 417 -19.67 -0.43 -5.73
N TRP A 418 -19.03 0.71 -5.47
CA TRP A 418 -17.96 0.80 -4.47
C TRP A 418 -18.50 0.60 -3.05
N GLU A 419 -19.66 1.18 -2.75
CA GLU A 419 -20.35 0.98 -1.48
C GLU A 419 -20.72 -0.49 -1.28
N LEU A 420 -21.26 -1.15 -2.31
CA LEU A 420 -21.57 -2.58 -2.27
C LEU A 420 -20.32 -3.44 -1.96
N PHE A 421 -19.20 -3.19 -2.66
CA PHE A 421 -17.96 -3.93 -2.43
C PHE A 421 -17.43 -3.70 -1.00
N CYS A 422 -17.36 -2.43 -0.57
CA CYS A 422 -16.91 -2.08 0.78
C CYS A 422 -17.79 -2.73 1.86
N ALA A 423 -19.11 -2.59 1.73
CA ALA A 423 -20.09 -3.11 2.67
C ALA A 423 -20.01 -4.64 2.79
N GLU A 424 -19.68 -5.35 1.72
CA GLU A 424 -19.51 -6.80 1.79
C GLU A 424 -18.21 -7.18 2.49
N VAL A 425 -17.08 -6.55 2.14
CA VAL A 425 -15.77 -6.87 2.74
C VAL A 425 -15.76 -6.64 4.26
N VAL A 426 -16.34 -5.55 4.75
CA VAL A 426 -16.30 -5.18 6.18
C VAL A 426 -17.16 -6.08 7.09
N LYS A 427 -18.01 -6.94 6.52
CA LYS A 427 -18.77 -7.97 7.28
C LYS A 427 -17.85 -9.01 7.88
N HIS A 428 -16.68 -9.24 7.28
CA HIS A 428 -15.77 -10.30 7.68
C HIS A 428 -14.82 -9.90 8.82
N ARG A 429 -14.30 -10.90 9.54
CA ARG A 429 -13.33 -10.75 10.63
C ARG A 429 -12.07 -11.53 10.34
N THR A 430 -10.92 -10.97 10.73
CA THR A 430 -9.61 -11.61 10.58
C THR A 430 -9.40 -12.63 11.70
N LEU A 431 -8.56 -13.64 11.45
CA LEU A 431 -8.17 -14.61 12.49
C LEU A 431 -7.39 -13.98 13.65
N ARG A 432 -6.91 -12.76 13.45
CA ARG A 432 -6.20 -11.94 14.45
C ARG A 432 -7.13 -11.09 15.32
N GLY A 433 -8.45 -11.29 15.24
CA GLY A 433 -9.44 -10.61 16.07
C GLY A 433 -9.87 -9.23 15.59
N GLY A 434 -9.54 -8.85 14.35
CA GLY A 434 -9.91 -7.56 13.78
C GLY A 434 -10.82 -7.66 12.56
N LYS A 435 -10.88 -6.59 11.76
CA LYS A 435 -11.79 -6.47 10.60
C LYS A 435 -11.05 -6.58 9.27
N TYR A 436 -11.77 -7.03 8.25
CA TYR A 436 -11.34 -6.82 6.87
C TYR A 436 -11.69 -5.40 6.41
N SER A 437 -10.83 -4.80 5.59
CA SER A 437 -11.06 -3.53 4.89
C SER A 437 -11.01 -3.72 3.38
N ALA A 438 -11.80 -2.92 2.65
CA ALA A 438 -11.73 -2.87 1.19
C ALA A 438 -10.61 -1.92 0.75
N GLY A 439 -9.91 -2.27 -0.32
CA GLY A 439 -8.90 -1.42 -0.96
C GLY A 439 -9.06 -1.40 -2.48
N ALA A 440 -8.57 -0.35 -3.13
CA ALA A 440 -8.50 -0.25 -4.59
C ALA A 440 -7.12 0.28 -5.00
N TYR A 441 -6.18 -0.63 -5.22
CA TYR A 441 -4.83 -0.30 -5.69
C TYR A 441 -4.28 -1.48 -6.47
N SER A 442 -3.78 -1.20 -7.66
CA SER A 442 -3.45 -2.22 -8.66
C SER A 442 -1.97 -2.57 -8.74
N MET A 443 -1.08 -1.72 -8.22
CA MET A 443 0.37 -1.83 -8.44
C MET A 443 0.66 -2.06 -9.94
N GLY A 444 1.50 -3.03 -10.31
CA GLY A 444 1.63 -3.54 -11.69
C GLY A 444 0.71 -4.72 -12.04
N ILE A 445 -0.08 -5.23 -11.08
CA ILE A 445 -0.89 -6.45 -11.25
C ILE A 445 -2.00 -6.27 -12.29
N HIS A 446 -2.53 -5.05 -12.45
CA HIS A 446 -3.55 -4.77 -13.48
C HIS A 446 -3.10 -5.12 -14.90
N VAL A 447 -1.80 -5.07 -15.20
CA VAL A 447 -1.25 -5.48 -16.50
C VAL A 447 -1.34 -7.00 -16.65
N MET A 448 -0.84 -7.76 -15.66
CA MET A 448 -0.91 -9.23 -15.67
C MET A 448 -2.35 -9.74 -15.72
N GLU A 449 -3.20 -9.22 -14.84
CA GLU A 449 -4.61 -9.61 -14.79
C GLU A 449 -5.36 -9.20 -16.07
N GLY A 450 -4.93 -8.12 -16.74
CA GLY A 450 -5.45 -7.72 -18.04
C GLY A 450 -5.22 -8.76 -19.13
N PHE A 451 -4.15 -9.56 -19.07
CA PHE A 451 -3.91 -10.70 -19.98
C PHE A 451 -4.87 -11.86 -19.72
N PHE A 452 -5.24 -12.10 -18.46
CA PHE A 452 -6.15 -13.19 -18.09
C PHE A 452 -7.63 -12.81 -18.19
N THR A 453 -7.93 -11.52 -18.18
CA THR A 453 -9.29 -11.00 -18.29
C THR A 453 -9.76 -11.12 -19.74
N GLN A 454 -10.99 -11.61 -19.93
CA GLN A 454 -11.64 -11.70 -21.24
C GLN A 454 -12.04 -10.30 -21.77
N PRO A 455 -12.50 -10.18 -23.03
CA PRO A 455 -13.00 -8.92 -23.55
C PRO A 455 -14.16 -8.39 -22.68
N THR A 456 -14.23 -7.08 -22.46
CA THR A 456 -15.21 -6.47 -21.56
C THR A 456 -16.12 -5.48 -22.27
N ALA A 457 -17.32 -5.25 -21.71
CA ALA A 457 -18.36 -4.45 -22.35
C ALA A 457 -18.05 -2.94 -22.37
N ASP A 458 -16.99 -2.48 -21.70
CA ASP A 458 -16.46 -1.13 -21.84
C ASP A 458 -15.75 -0.88 -23.19
N GLY A 459 -15.53 -1.95 -23.97
CA GLY A 459 -14.84 -1.91 -25.27
C GLY A 459 -13.39 -2.41 -25.21
N ARG A 460 -12.92 -2.92 -24.06
CA ARG A 460 -11.58 -3.52 -23.97
C ARG A 460 -11.56 -4.88 -24.66
N ARG A 461 -10.60 -5.08 -25.57
CA ARG A 461 -10.30 -6.39 -26.16
C ARG A 461 -9.49 -7.27 -25.20
N ALA A 462 -9.55 -8.58 -25.40
CA ALA A 462 -8.52 -9.47 -24.88
C ALA A 462 -7.24 -9.31 -25.71
N LEU A 463 -6.10 -9.43 -25.04
CA LEU A 463 -4.75 -9.33 -25.60
C LEU A 463 -4.36 -10.58 -26.39
#